data_AF-A0A2E7MWN4-F1
#
_entry.id   AF-A0A2E7MWN4-F1
#
_cell.length_a   1.000
_cell.length_b   1.000
_cell.length_c   1.000
_cell.angle_alpha   90.00
_cell.angle_beta   90.00
_cell.angle_gamma   90.00
#
_symmetry.space_group_name_H-M   'P 1'
#
loop_
_entity.id
_entity.type
_entity.pdbx_description
1 polymer ?
#
loop_
_entity_poly.entity_id
_entity_poly.type
_entity_poly.pdbx_seq_one_letter_code
_entity_poly.pdbx_strand_id
1 'polypeptide(L)'
;MDTNLALTIIGSVMTLLGIVFISVPKAVNEKTIKDLPSDAVNISALFRAANGGLGLALGMVAIYCRNLPSEYAATVLLSLGTGFILVNAALLSGKLRGFSDELPLPPMVIFLILTLIAYYSALS
;
A
#
# COMPACT_ATOMS: atom_id res chain seq x y z
N MET A 1 13.92 -13.43 8.67
CA MET A 1 14.60 -12.14 8.35
C MET A 1 14.52 -11.24 9.58
N ASP A 2 15.49 -10.37 9.82
CA ASP A 2 15.43 -9.45 10.95
C ASP A 2 14.22 -8.48 10.85
N THR A 3 13.49 -8.30 11.96
CA THR A 3 12.23 -7.53 11.99
C THR A 3 12.46 -6.04 11.78
N ASN A 4 13.62 -5.50 12.20
CA ASN A 4 14.00 -4.12 11.96
C ASN A 4 14.19 -3.87 10.47
N LEU A 5 14.90 -4.76 9.79
CA LEU A 5 15.09 -4.70 8.34
C LEU A 5 13.74 -4.79 7.60
N ALA A 6 12.88 -5.72 8.00
CA ALA A 6 11.55 -5.86 7.39
C ALA A 6 10.70 -4.59 7.51
N LEU A 7 10.61 -4.02 8.71
CA LEU A 7 9.89 -2.78 8.98
C LEU A 7 10.51 -1.59 8.26
N THR A 8 11.85 -1.56 8.10
CA THR A 8 12.54 -0.53 7.31
C THR A 8 12.19 -0.62 5.83
N ILE A 9 12.14 -1.82 5.26
CA ILE A 9 11.76 -2.02 3.85
C ILE A 9 10.30 -1.60 3.65
N ILE A 10 9.38 -2.12 4.47
CA ILE A 10 7.95 -1.79 4.36
C ILE A 10 7.76 -0.28 4.52
N GLY A 11 8.37 0.31 5.55
CA GLY A 11 8.32 1.74 5.81
C GLY A 11 8.78 2.57 4.62
N SER A 12 9.96 2.25 4.08
CA SER A 12 10.55 2.99 2.95
C SER A 12 9.71 2.89 1.67
N VAL A 13 9.21 1.69 1.35
CA VAL A 13 8.36 1.47 0.16
C VAL A 13 7.03 2.21 0.31
N MET A 14 6.38 2.11 1.48
CA MET A 14 5.11 2.79 1.75
C MET A 14 5.26 4.31 1.74
N THR A 15 6.36 4.84 2.29
CA THR A 15 6.68 6.27 2.22
C THR A 15 6.87 6.73 0.78
N LEU A 16 7.65 6.01 -0.03
CA LEU A 16 7.87 6.35 -1.44
C LEU A 16 6.56 6.30 -2.24
N LEU A 17 5.77 5.25 -2.06
CA LEU A 17 4.47 5.09 -2.71
C LEU A 17 3.54 6.26 -2.34
N GLY A 18 3.52 6.63 -1.06
CA GLY A 18 2.75 7.75 -0.54
C GLY A 18 3.14 9.09 -1.19
N ILE A 19 4.44 9.39 -1.26
CA ILE A 19 4.97 10.59 -1.92
C ILE A 19 4.53 10.62 -3.39
N VAL A 20 4.73 9.53 -4.13
CA VAL A 20 4.38 9.47 -5.56
C VAL A 20 2.88 9.73 -5.76
N PHE A 21 2.02 9.11 -4.95
CA PHE A 21 0.57 9.26 -5.06
C PHE A 21 0.07 10.67 -4.73
N ILE A 22 0.75 11.39 -3.84
CA ILE A 22 0.42 12.78 -3.50
C ILE A 22 0.98 13.75 -4.54
N SER A 23 2.21 13.54 -4.99
CA SER A 23 2.90 14.48 -5.89
C SER A 23 2.37 14.44 -7.32
N VAL A 24 2.02 13.26 -7.83
CA VAL A 24 1.60 13.10 -9.24
C VAL A 24 0.32 12.26 -9.43
N PRO A 25 -0.76 12.49 -8.65
CA PRO A 25 -1.93 11.62 -8.59
C PRO A 25 -2.60 11.36 -9.96
N LYS A 26 -2.71 12.40 -10.80
CA LYS A 26 -3.32 12.31 -12.14
C LYS A 26 -2.54 11.34 -13.04
N ALA A 27 -1.21 11.49 -13.08
CA ALA A 27 -0.34 10.63 -13.89
C ALA A 27 -0.39 9.17 -13.42
N VAL A 28 -0.53 8.92 -12.10
CA VAL A 28 -0.71 7.54 -11.61
C VAL A 28 -2.09 7.00 -12.01
N ASN A 29 -3.15 7.82 -11.95
CA ASN A 29 -4.49 7.40 -12.37
C ASN A 29 -4.52 7.02 -13.86
N GLU A 30 -3.98 7.87 -14.74
CA GLU A 30 -3.93 7.64 -16.19
C GLU A 30 -3.19 6.34 -16.56
N LYS A 31 -2.20 5.93 -15.76
CA LYS A 31 -1.47 4.67 -15.95
C LYS A 31 -2.17 3.43 -15.38
N THR A 32 -3.20 3.62 -14.56
CA THR A 32 -3.85 2.52 -13.81
C THR A 32 -5.34 2.38 -14.10
N ILE A 33 -5.94 3.36 -14.73
CA ILE A 33 -7.35 3.41 -15.09
C ILE A 33 -7.42 3.80 -16.56
N LYS A 34 -7.77 2.84 -17.43
CA LYS A 34 -8.01 3.10 -18.83
C LYS A 34 -9.26 3.96 -19.03
N ASP A 35 -9.21 4.85 -20.03
CA ASP A 35 -10.33 5.68 -20.49
C ASP A 35 -11.05 6.46 -19.36
N LEU A 36 -10.28 6.97 -18.40
CA LEU A 36 -10.79 7.76 -17.27
C LEU A 36 -11.59 8.98 -17.79
N PRO A 37 -12.90 9.09 -17.48
CA PRO A 37 -13.72 10.20 -17.93
C PRO A 37 -13.18 11.56 -17.46
N SER A 38 -13.28 12.58 -18.31
CA SER A 38 -12.69 13.90 -18.05
C SER A 38 -13.24 14.59 -16.79
N ASP A 39 -14.51 14.36 -16.48
CA ASP A 39 -15.18 14.84 -15.27
C ASP A 39 -14.73 14.09 -14.00
N ALA A 40 -14.27 12.84 -14.14
CA ALA A 40 -13.76 12.01 -13.04
C ALA A 40 -12.27 12.25 -12.72
N VAL A 41 -11.51 12.94 -13.58
CA VAL A 41 -10.04 13.12 -13.42
C VAL A 41 -9.69 13.79 -12.09
N ASN A 42 -10.35 14.89 -11.73
CA ASN A 42 -9.98 15.65 -10.52
C ASN A 42 -10.40 14.93 -9.23
N ILE A 43 -11.60 14.33 -9.22
CA ILE A 43 -12.08 13.60 -8.03
C ILE A 43 -11.26 12.32 -7.80
N SER A 44 -10.94 11.58 -8.85
CA SER A 44 -10.06 10.41 -8.74
C SER A 44 -8.65 10.80 -8.29
N ALA A 45 -8.13 11.96 -8.71
CA ALA A 45 -6.83 12.45 -8.26
C ALA A 45 -6.83 12.78 -6.77
N LEU A 46 -7.93 13.35 -6.24
CA LEU A 46 -8.10 13.58 -4.80
C LEU A 46 -8.05 12.26 -4.01
N PHE A 47 -8.77 11.24 -4.46
CA PHE A 47 -8.73 9.92 -3.81
C PHE A 47 -7.36 9.25 -3.92
N ARG A 48 -6.65 9.43 -5.04
CA ARG A 48 -5.28 8.94 -5.19
C ARG A 48 -4.33 9.62 -4.20
N ALA A 49 -4.45 10.93 -4.02
CA ALA A 49 -3.68 11.67 -3.02
C ALA A 49 -4.03 11.22 -1.59
N ALA A 50 -5.31 10.98 -1.29
CA ALA A 50 -5.74 10.44 0.00
C ALA A 50 -5.13 9.05 0.28
N ASN A 51 -5.13 8.15 -0.72
CA ASN A 51 -4.45 6.87 -0.64
C ASN A 51 -2.94 7.04 -0.42
N GLY A 52 -2.33 8.05 -1.03
CA GLY A 52 -0.94 8.40 -0.78
C GLY A 52 -0.68 8.85 0.66
N GLY A 53 -1.57 9.66 1.22
CA GLY A 53 -1.51 10.07 2.64
C GLY A 53 -1.63 8.89 3.61
N LEU A 54 -2.54 7.95 3.33
CA LEU A 54 -2.63 6.69 4.08
C LEU A 54 -1.37 5.85 3.94
N GLY A 55 -0.80 5.79 2.73
CA GLY A 55 0.47 5.11 2.50
C GLY A 55 1.62 5.69 3.31
N LEU A 56 1.74 7.03 3.36
CA LEU A 56 2.69 7.73 4.22
C LEU A 56 2.48 7.40 5.70
N ALA A 57 1.24 7.45 6.18
CA ALA A 57 0.93 7.16 7.58
C ALA A 57 1.38 5.75 7.98
N LEU A 58 1.05 4.74 7.16
CA LEU A 58 1.49 3.35 7.39
C LEU A 58 3.02 3.21 7.27
N GLY A 59 3.65 3.92 6.35
CA GLY A 59 5.10 3.99 6.24
C GLY A 59 5.76 4.52 7.51
N MET A 60 5.21 5.59 8.10
CA MET A 60 5.70 6.14 9.36
C MET A 60 5.49 5.18 10.53
N VAL A 61 4.35 4.48 10.61
CA VAL A 61 4.13 3.43 11.62
C VAL A 61 5.24 2.39 11.54
N ALA A 62 5.53 1.87 10.34
CA ALA A 62 6.59 0.87 10.16
C ALA A 62 7.98 1.43 10.55
N ILE A 63 8.32 2.65 10.09
CA ILE A 63 9.59 3.31 10.41
C ILE A 63 9.74 3.52 11.92
N TYR A 64 8.75 4.07 12.60
CA TYR A 64 8.85 4.36 14.04
C TYR A 64 8.82 3.10 14.91
N CYS A 65 8.18 2.03 14.46
CA CYS A 65 8.13 0.76 15.19
C CYS A 65 9.33 -0.17 14.93
N ARG A 66 10.24 0.16 14.00
CA ARG A 66 11.33 -0.75 13.58
C ARG A 66 12.29 -1.18 14.70
N ASN A 67 12.45 -0.37 15.74
CA ASN A 67 13.36 -0.64 16.85
C ASN A 67 12.66 -1.26 18.09
N LEU A 68 11.38 -1.64 17.96
CA LEU A 68 10.69 -2.36 19.03
C LEU A 68 11.36 -3.72 19.29
N PRO A 69 11.25 -4.26 20.52
CA PRO A 69 11.55 -5.66 20.80
C PRO A 69 10.85 -6.59 19.79
N SER A 70 11.52 -7.66 19.40
CA SER A 70 11.11 -8.51 18.26
C SER A 70 9.67 -9.03 18.37
N GLU A 71 9.19 -9.35 19.57
CA GLU A 71 7.82 -9.80 19.82
C GLU A 71 6.77 -8.74 19.42
N TYR A 72 7.00 -7.47 19.80
CA TYR A 72 6.11 -6.37 19.46
C TYR A 72 6.26 -5.97 17.98
N ALA A 73 7.47 -5.99 17.44
CA ALA A 73 7.74 -5.74 16.02
C ALA A 73 7.04 -6.76 15.12
N ALA A 74 7.02 -8.05 15.51
CA ALA A 74 6.31 -9.11 14.80
C ALA A 74 4.79 -8.85 14.75
N THR A 75 4.22 -8.34 15.84
CA THR A 75 2.79 -7.95 15.88
C THR A 75 2.49 -6.82 14.89
N VAL A 76 3.36 -5.80 14.81
CA VAL A 76 3.23 -4.71 13.82
C VAL A 76 3.35 -5.24 12.39
N LEU A 77 4.32 -6.12 12.13
CA LEU A 77 4.49 -6.75 10.82
C LEU A 77 3.24 -7.54 10.41
N LEU A 78 2.70 -8.40 11.27
CA LEU A 78 1.48 -9.16 10.98
C LEU A 78 0.28 -8.23 10.76
N SER A 79 0.17 -7.14 11.52
CA SER A 79 -0.90 -6.14 11.36
C SER A 79 -0.82 -5.46 9.99
N LEU A 80 0.37 -4.98 9.59
CA LEU A 80 0.61 -4.36 8.29
C LEU A 80 0.37 -5.36 7.15
N GLY A 81 0.95 -6.56 7.26
CA GLY A 81 0.80 -7.63 6.27
C GLY A 81 -0.65 -8.04 6.05
N THR A 82 -1.42 -8.19 7.14
CA THR A 82 -2.87 -8.47 7.07
C THR A 82 -3.61 -7.30 6.44
N GLY A 83 -3.29 -6.06 6.82
CA GLY A 83 -3.87 -4.86 6.23
C GLY A 83 -3.67 -4.80 4.70
N PHE A 84 -2.47 -5.13 4.22
CA PHE A 84 -2.17 -5.19 2.79
C PHE A 84 -2.98 -6.28 2.05
N ILE A 85 -3.20 -7.44 2.67
CA ILE A 85 -4.11 -8.47 2.14
C ILE A 85 -5.53 -7.89 2.00
N LEU A 86 -6.03 -7.21 3.02
CA LEU A 86 -7.37 -6.62 3.01
C LEU A 86 -7.52 -5.52 1.94
N VAL A 87 -6.48 -4.71 1.72
CA VAL A 87 -6.46 -3.73 0.63
C VAL A 87 -6.56 -4.42 -0.74
N ASN A 88 -5.77 -5.46 -0.98
CA ASN A 88 -5.85 -6.23 -2.23
C ASN A 88 -7.22 -6.91 -2.41
N ALA A 89 -7.79 -7.47 -1.34
CA ALA A 89 -9.12 -8.05 -1.35
C ALA A 89 -10.20 -7.00 -1.67
N ALA A 90 -10.09 -5.79 -1.14
CA ALA A 90 -10.99 -4.69 -1.45
C ALA A 90 -10.92 -4.29 -2.94
N LEU A 91 -9.72 -4.21 -3.52
CA LEU A 91 -9.52 -3.92 -4.95
C LEU A 91 -10.12 -5.03 -5.83
N LEU A 92 -9.88 -6.30 -5.49
CA LEU A 92 -10.50 -7.43 -6.16
C LEU A 92 -12.03 -7.39 -6.07
N SER A 93 -12.56 -7.04 -4.90
CA SER A 93 -14.01 -6.88 -4.70
C SER A 93 -14.59 -5.79 -5.61
N GLY A 94 -13.86 -4.70 -5.86
CA GLY A 94 -14.28 -3.63 -6.77
C GLY A 94 -14.47 -4.12 -8.20
N LYS A 95 -13.55 -4.97 -8.69
CA LYS A 95 -13.70 -5.63 -9.99
C LYS A 95 -14.89 -6.58 -10.04
N LEU A 96 -15.05 -7.42 -9.01
CA LEU A 96 -16.19 -8.36 -8.93
C LEU A 96 -17.55 -7.65 -8.86
N ARG A 97 -17.58 -6.40 -8.36
CA ARG A 97 -18.78 -5.56 -8.25
C ARG A 97 -19.00 -4.64 -9.46
N GLY A 98 -18.12 -4.68 -10.46
CA GLY A 98 -18.25 -3.87 -11.68
C GLY A 98 -17.88 -2.39 -11.53
N PHE A 99 -17.07 -2.02 -10.53
CA PHE A 99 -16.60 -0.63 -10.37
C PHE A 99 -15.46 -0.27 -11.34
N SER A 100 -14.73 -1.27 -11.83
CA SER A 100 -13.72 -1.14 -12.87
C SER A 100 -13.43 -2.50 -13.50
N ASP A 101 -13.17 -2.54 -14.80
CA ASP A 101 -12.74 -3.74 -15.52
C ASP A 101 -11.25 -4.05 -15.29
N GLU A 102 -10.48 -3.04 -14.88
CA GLU A 102 -9.04 -3.12 -14.68
C GLU A 102 -8.70 -3.11 -13.18
N LEU A 103 -7.63 -3.83 -12.85
CA LEU A 103 -7.05 -3.79 -11.51
C LEU A 103 -5.80 -2.92 -11.55
N PRO A 104 -5.52 -2.12 -10.51
CA PRO A 104 -4.28 -1.38 -10.40
C PRO A 104 -3.16 -2.35 -10.01
N LEU A 105 -2.68 -3.13 -10.99
CA LEU A 105 -1.71 -4.20 -10.76
C LEU A 105 -0.42 -3.73 -10.08
N PRO A 106 0.20 -2.58 -10.43
CA PRO A 106 1.45 -2.17 -9.79
C PRO A 106 1.36 -2.06 -8.25
N PRO A 107 0.40 -1.32 -7.65
CA PRO A 107 0.27 -1.30 -6.19
C PRO A 107 -0.16 -2.65 -5.61
N MET A 108 -0.99 -3.45 -6.30
CA MET A 108 -1.38 -4.78 -5.79
C MET A 108 -0.19 -5.72 -5.64
N VAL A 109 0.71 -5.73 -6.62
CA VAL A 109 1.95 -6.53 -6.57
C VAL A 109 2.86 -6.05 -5.45
N ILE A 110 3.00 -4.73 -5.27
CA ILE A 110 3.75 -4.16 -4.14
C ILE A 110 3.17 -4.66 -2.82
N PHE A 111 1.86 -4.52 -2.61
CA PHE A 111 1.22 -4.98 -1.37
C PHE A 111 1.38 -6.48 -1.14
N LEU A 112 1.30 -7.30 -2.19
CA LEU A 112 1.56 -8.74 -2.07
C LEU A 112 3.00 -9.01 -1.61
N ILE A 113 4.00 -8.36 -2.21
CA ILE A 113 5.41 -8.52 -1.82
C ILE A 113 5.62 -8.07 -0.37
N LEU A 114 5.06 -6.92 0.02
CA LEU A 114 5.17 -6.41 1.39
C LEU A 114 4.48 -7.33 2.40
N THR A 115 3.35 -7.94 2.05
CA THR A 115 2.72 -9.00 2.85
C THR A 115 3.67 -10.18 3.05
N LEU A 116 4.29 -10.69 1.98
CA LEU A 116 5.22 -11.83 2.08
C LEU A 116 6.42 -11.49 2.97
N ILE A 117 7.00 -10.31 2.81
CA ILE A 117 8.09 -9.79 3.65
C ILE A 117 7.65 -9.75 5.12
N ALA A 118 6.45 -9.22 5.38
CA ALA A 118 5.94 -9.08 6.73
C ALA A 118 5.73 -10.42 7.43
N TYR A 119 5.01 -11.35 6.78
CA TYR A 119 4.74 -12.68 7.33
C TYR A 119 6.01 -13.51 7.47
N TYR A 120 6.88 -13.49 6.46
CA TYR A 120 8.15 -14.21 6.52
C TYR A 120 8.98 -13.74 7.71
N SER A 121 9.10 -12.43 7.92
CA SER A 121 9.90 -11.89 9.04
C SER A 121 9.26 -12.08 10.41
N ALA A 122 7.94 -12.08 10.51
CA ALA A 122 7.24 -12.19 11.78
C ALA A 122 7.11 -13.63 12.29
N LEU A 123 7.15 -14.62 11.39
CA LEU A 123 6.92 -16.04 11.69
C LEU A 123 8.19 -16.91 11.59
N SER A 124 9.32 -16.32 11.20
CA SER A 124 10.64 -16.96 11.16
C SER A 124 11.45 -16.62 12.40
#